data_AF-A0A5C5YHB3-F1
#
_entry.id   AF-A0A5C5YHB3-F1
#
_cell.length_a   1.000
_cell.length_b   1.000
_cell.length_c   1.000
_cell.angle_alpha   90.00
_cell.angle_beta   90.00
_cell.angle_gamma   90.00
#
_symmetry.space_group_name_H-M   'P 1'
#
loop_
_entity.id
_entity.type
_entity.pdbx_description
1 polymer ?
#
loop_
_entity_poly.entity_id
_entity_poly.type
_entity_poly.pdbx_seq_one_letter_code
_entity_poly.pdbx_strand_id
1 'polypeptide(L)'
;MDGPRRRWQLGVSTALWLLTCAALFFGGYRMGRWQNEAPPEAVVVKSYYAADLVAANENGAPGPLALPDLVAAVAVAIEGDPGVEVRGFEKNNSFIAAATSEGHEQIEGVLAAFREVAALYAIANRPDRPAAPAGDG
;
A
#
# COMPACT_ATOMS: atom_id res chain seq x y z
N MET A 1 44.15 19.90 -55.66
CA MET A 1 43.60 21.18 -55.17
C MET A 1 42.09 21.08 -55.19
N ASP A 2 41.46 20.74 -54.07
CA ASP A 2 40.00 20.66 -53.98
C ASP A 2 39.39 22.06 -54.06
N GLY A 3 38.57 22.30 -55.09
CA GLY A 3 37.98 23.59 -55.38
C GLY A 3 36.98 24.06 -54.30
N PRO A 4 36.74 25.39 -54.21
CA PRO A 4 35.90 26.00 -53.17
C PRO A 4 34.47 25.45 -53.11
N ARG A 5 33.96 24.89 -54.20
CA ARG A 5 32.62 24.26 -54.27
C ARG A 5 32.47 23.00 -53.39
N ARG A 6 33.54 22.19 -53.21
CA ARG A 6 33.50 20.97 -52.37
C ARG A 6 33.40 21.30 -50.88
N ARG A 7 34.04 22.39 -50.44
CA ARG A 7 33.99 22.85 -49.05
C ARG A 7 32.60 23.34 -48.64
N TRP A 8 31.88 23.99 -49.57
CA TRP A 8 30.50 24.43 -49.35
C TRP A 8 29.52 23.25 -49.24
N GLN A 9 29.66 22.21 -50.06
CA GLN A 9 28.83 21.01 -49.96
C GLN A 9 29.03 20.25 -48.63
N LEU A 10 30.28 20.16 -48.15
CA LEU A 10 30.59 19.54 -46.85
C LEU A 10 29.99 20.33 -45.68
N GLY A 11 30.01 21.66 -45.72
CA GLY A 11 29.39 22.51 -44.70
C GLY A 11 27.87 22.33 -44.65
N VAL A 12 27.21 22.30 -45.80
CA VAL A 12 25.75 22.14 -45.90
C VAL A 12 25.31 20.74 -45.44
N SER A 13 26.03 19.69 -45.84
CA SER A 13 25.71 18.32 -45.42
C SER A 13 25.87 18.13 -43.91
N THR A 14 26.91 18.73 -43.32
CA THR A 14 27.14 18.66 -41.87
C THR A 14 26.06 19.43 -41.10
N ALA A 15 25.65 20.61 -41.59
CA ALA A 15 24.58 21.39 -40.98
C ALA A 15 23.23 20.66 -41.01
N LEU A 16 22.88 20.03 -42.14
CA LEU A 16 21.68 19.19 -42.27
C LEU A 16 21.70 18.00 -41.32
N TRP A 17 22.85 17.34 -41.17
CA TRP A 17 23.01 16.24 -40.25
C TRP A 17 22.79 16.68 -38.79
N LEU A 18 23.40 17.79 -38.38
CA LEU A 18 23.22 18.36 -37.04
C LEU A 18 21.77 18.76 -36.75
N LEU A 19 21.07 19.36 -37.73
CA LEU A 19 19.66 19.69 -37.61
C LEU A 19 18.78 18.44 -37.45
N THR A 20 19.12 17.35 -38.14
CA THR A 20 18.42 16.06 -38.03
C THR A 20 18.65 15.43 -36.66
N CYS A 21 19.89 15.46 -36.16
CA CYS A 21 20.20 15.02 -34.79
C CYS A 21 19.45 15.84 -33.74
N ALA A 22 19.40 17.16 -33.88
CA ALA A 22 18.63 18.02 -32.99
C ALA A 22 17.13 17.72 -33.05
N ALA A 23 16.56 17.55 -34.25
CA ALA A 23 15.15 17.21 -34.41
C ALA A 23 14.78 15.86 -33.77
N LEU A 24 15.65 14.85 -33.87
CA LEU A 24 15.46 13.57 -33.20
C LEU A 24 15.56 13.70 -31.68
N PHE A 25 16.51 14.49 -31.17
CA PHE A 25 16.65 14.75 -29.74
C PHE A 25 15.41 15.45 -29.17
N PHE A 26 14.93 16.53 -29.80
CA PHE A 26 13.74 17.25 -29.34
C PHE A 26 12.43 16.49 -29.60
N GLY A 27 12.35 15.70 -30.68
CA GLY A 27 11.22 14.82 -30.97
C GLY A 27 11.09 13.67 -29.97
N GLY A 28 12.20 13.01 -29.64
CA GLY A 28 12.26 12.00 -28.58
C GLY A 28 11.97 12.58 -27.19
N TYR A 29 12.47 13.79 -26.91
CA TYR A 29 12.19 14.50 -25.65
C TYR A 29 10.70 14.87 -25.49
N ARG A 30 10.00 15.17 -26.58
CA ARG A 30 8.54 15.39 -26.54
C ARG A 30 7.74 14.10 -26.47
N MET A 31 8.20 12.99 -27.06
CA MET A 31 7.55 11.67 -26.88
C MET A 31 7.73 11.12 -25.46
N GLY A 32 8.87 11.38 -24.81
CA GLY A 32 9.09 10.98 -23.40
C GLY A 32 8.16 11.67 -22.38
N ARG A 33 7.49 12.76 -22.75
CA ARG A 33 6.48 13.42 -21.89
C ARG A 33 5.09 12.79 -21.95
N TRP A 34 4.80 11.94 -22.94
CA TRP A 34 3.54 11.19 -23.00
C TRP A 34 3.55 9.92 -22.13
N GLN A 35 4.72 9.57 -21.57
CA GLN A 35 4.87 8.54 -20.54
C GLN A 35 4.80 9.10 -19.11
N ASN A 36 4.42 10.37 -18.93
CA ASN A 36 4.01 10.88 -17.62
C ASN A 36 2.55 10.48 -17.33
N GLU A 37 2.21 9.22 -17.55
CA GLU A 37 1.17 8.60 -16.74
C GLU A 37 1.73 8.64 -15.31
N ALA A 38 0.95 9.13 -14.36
CA ALA A 38 1.33 9.10 -12.95
C ALA A 38 1.93 7.71 -12.66
N PRO A 39 3.11 7.62 -12.01
CA PRO A 39 3.66 6.31 -11.70
C PRO A 39 2.54 5.52 -11.00
N PRO A 40 2.25 4.28 -11.42
CA PRO A 40 1.25 3.47 -10.73
C PRO A 40 1.62 3.53 -9.25
N GLU A 41 0.65 3.90 -8.41
CA GLU A 41 0.91 4.09 -6.98
C GLU A 41 1.70 2.88 -6.47
N ALA A 42 2.86 3.16 -5.88
CA ALA A 42 3.80 2.10 -5.54
C ALA A 42 3.14 1.19 -4.51
N VAL A 43 2.94 -0.08 -4.87
CA VAL A 43 2.51 -1.10 -3.92
C VAL A 43 3.63 -1.29 -2.91
N VAL A 44 3.31 -1.08 -1.64
CA VAL A 44 4.22 -1.28 -0.51
C VAL A 44 3.77 -2.52 0.24
N VAL A 45 4.74 -3.27 0.76
CA VAL A 45 4.49 -4.42 1.63
C VAL A 45 4.78 -4.01 3.07
N LYS A 46 3.78 -4.10 3.95
CA LYS A 46 3.92 -3.84 5.40
C LYS A 46 3.51 -5.07 6.21
N SER A 47 4.20 -5.28 7.32
CA SER A 47 3.84 -6.27 8.34
C SER A 47 3.10 -5.59 9.49
N TYR A 48 1.97 -6.15 9.89
CA TYR A 48 1.16 -5.69 11.00
C TYR A 48 1.21 -6.72 12.13
N TYR A 49 1.62 -6.27 13.30
CA TYR A 49 1.57 -7.08 14.53
C TYR A 49 0.22 -6.83 15.21
N ALA A 50 -0.57 -7.89 15.38
CA ALA A 50 -1.94 -7.83 15.90
C ALA A 50 -2.14 -8.76 17.11
N ALA A 51 -1.06 -9.03 17.87
CA ALA A 51 -1.14 -9.87 19.06
C ALA A 51 -2.06 -9.28 20.14
N ASP A 52 -2.18 -7.96 20.22
CA ASP A 52 -3.13 -7.26 21.10
C ASP A 52 -4.61 -7.54 20.76
N LEU A 53 -4.89 -7.86 19.50
CA LEU A 53 -6.24 -8.19 19.01
C LEU A 53 -6.55 -9.69 19.06
N VAL A 54 -5.52 -10.53 18.89
CA VAL A 54 -5.65 -11.98 18.73
C VAL A 54 -5.31 -12.76 20.01
N ALA A 55 -4.35 -12.29 20.81
CA ALA A 55 -3.99 -12.95 22.06
C ALA A 55 -4.99 -12.62 23.17
N ALA A 56 -5.07 -13.51 24.15
CA ALA A 56 -5.84 -13.28 25.36
C ALA A 56 -5.42 -11.94 26.00
N ASN A 57 -6.39 -11.16 26.49
CA ASN A 57 -6.06 -9.93 27.22
C ASN A 57 -5.26 -10.27 28.49
N GLU A 58 -4.68 -9.27 29.16
CA GLU A 58 -3.92 -9.45 30.42
C GLU A 58 -4.71 -10.17 31.53
N ASN A 59 -6.04 -10.30 31.39
CA ASN A 59 -6.94 -10.99 32.31
C ASN A 59 -7.24 -12.45 31.90
N GLY A 60 -6.56 -13.01 30.90
CA GLY A 60 -6.74 -14.40 30.47
C GLY A 60 -8.06 -14.70 29.74
N ALA A 61 -8.85 -13.68 29.39
CA ALA A 61 -10.01 -13.85 28.53
C ALA A 61 -9.53 -14.06 27.08
N PRO A 62 -10.11 -15.01 26.31
CA PRO A 62 -9.75 -15.18 24.91
C PRO A 62 -9.86 -13.85 24.17
N GLY A 63 -8.88 -13.56 23.31
CA GLY A 63 -8.91 -12.38 22.45
C GLY A 63 -10.22 -12.34 21.67
N PRO A 64 -10.82 -11.16 21.45
CA PRO A 64 -12.13 -11.07 20.83
C PRO A 64 -12.14 -11.47 19.36
N LEU A 65 -10.98 -11.59 18.70
CA LEU A 65 -10.85 -11.90 17.28
C LEU A 65 -9.88 -13.03 17.01
N ALA A 66 -10.28 -13.94 16.11
CA ALA A 66 -9.36 -14.87 15.49
C ALA A 66 -8.58 -14.16 14.37
N LEU A 67 -7.30 -14.50 14.20
CA LEU A 67 -6.46 -13.92 13.14
C LEU A 67 -7.04 -14.09 11.72
N PRO A 68 -7.66 -15.24 11.35
CA PRO A 68 -8.30 -15.39 10.05
C PRO A 68 -9.41 -14.37 9.78
N ASP A 69 -10.21 -14.04 10.81
CA ASP A 69 -11.30 -13.07 10.69
C ASP A 69 -10.75 -11.65 10.51
N LEU A 70 -9.66 -11.32 11.22
CA LEU A 70 -8.95 -10.06 11.06
C LEU A 70 -8.38 -9.91 9.64
N VAL A 71 -7.76 -10.96 9.12
CA VAL A 71 -7.22 -11.00 7.76
C VAL A 71 -8.32 -10.84 6.72
N ALA A 72 -9.47 -11.49 6.91
CA ALA A 72 -10.63 -11.35 6.04
C ALA A 72 -11.19 -9.92 6.04
N ALA A 73 -11.34 -9.31 7.22
CA ALA A 73 -11.82 -7.93 7.34
C ALA A 73 -10.86 -6.93 6.68
N VAL A 74 -9.55 -7.13 6.85
CA VAL A 74 -8.52 -6.33 6.17
C VAL A 74 -8.60 -6.50 4.66
N ALA A 75 -8.74 -7.73 4.16
CA ALA A 75 -8.85 -7.99 2.72
C ALA A 75 -10.09 -7.33 2.10
N VAL A 76 -11.22 -7.30 2.80
CA VAL A 76 -12.44 -6.59 2.36
C VAL A 76 -12.23 -5.08 2.31
N ALA A 77 -11.53 -4.52 3.29
CA ALA A 77 -11.31 -3.08 3.35
C ALA A 77 -10.51 -2.55 2.15
N ILE A 78 -9.55 -3.35 1.67
CA ILE A 78 -8.66 -2.98 0.56
C ILE A 78 -9.01 -3.69 -0.77
N GLU A 79 -10.21 -4.28 -0.91
CA GLU A 79 -10.59 -5.09 -2.09
C GLU A 79 -10.48 -4.34 -3.43
N GLY A 80 -10.58 -3.01 -3.41
CA GLY A 80 -10.45 -2.15 -4.59
C GLY A 80 -9.02 -1.74 -4.96
N ASP A 81 -8.03 -2.13 -4.17
CA ASP A 81 -6.66 -1.63 -4.27
C ASP A 81 -5.82 -2.52 -5.21
N PRO A 82 -5.07 -1.96 -6.18
CA PRO A 82 -4.34 -2.76 -7.16
C PRO A 82 -3.13 -3.48 -6.55
N GLY A 83 -2.96 -4.78 -6.85
CA GLY A 83 -1.81 -5.56 -6.39
C GLY A 83 -1.92 -6.07 -4.96
N VAL A 84 -3.14 -6.14 -4.43
CA VAL A 84 -3.40 -6.56 -3.04
C VAL A 84 -3.10 -8.03 -2.80
N GLU A 85 -2.35 -8.25 -1.73
CA GLU A 85 -2.16 -9.58 -1.15
C GLU A 85 -2.10 -9.47 0.37
N VAL A 86 -2.98 -10.19 1.08
CA VAL A 86 -2.97 -10.26 2.54
C VAL A 86 -2.67 -11.70 2.96
N ARG A 87 -1.69 -11.89 3.83
CA ARG A 87 -1.32 -13.20 4.38
C ARG A 87 -1.20 -13.15 5.89
N GLY A 88 -1.95 -14.02 6.57
CA GLY A 88 -1.87 -14.21 8.02
C GLY A 88 -0.77 -15.18 8.44
N PHE A 89 -0.15 -14.90 9.58
CA PHE A 89 0.87 -15.72 10.23
C PHE A 89 0.47 -15.96 11.70
N GLU A 90 -0.30 -17.03 11.93
CA GLU A 90 -0.85 -17.39 13.25
C GLU A 90 0.22 -17.55 14.33
N LYS A 91 1.38 -18.08 13.97
CA LYS A 91 2.49 -18.32 14.92
C LYS A 91 2.94 -17.04 15.64
N ASN A 92 2.82 -15.89 14.99
CA ASN A 92 3.29 -14.60 15.51
C ASN A 92 2.14 -13.60 15.71
N ASN A 93 0.87 -14.02 15.56
CA ASN A 93 -0.29 -13.13 15.56
C ASN A 93 -0.09 -11.88 14.67
N SER A 94 0.48 -12.08 13.49
CA SER A 94 0.79 -11.02 12.55
C SER A 94 0.21 -11.31 11.18
N PHE A 95 0.05 -10.28 10.36
CA PHE A 95 -0.26 -10.44 8.95
C PHE A 95 0.59 -9.49 8.11
N ILE A 96 0.79 -9.85 6.85
CA ILE A 96 1.49 -9.03 5.86
C ILE A 96 0.45 -8.60 4.83
N ALA A 97 0.46 -7.32 4.46
CA ALA A 97 -0.38 -6.79 3.40
C ALA A 97 0.50 -6.06 2.37
N ALA A 98 0.29 -6.39 1.10
CA ALA A 98 0.73 -5.60 -0.05
C ALA A 98 -0.45 -4.70 -0.45
N ALA A 99 -0.26 -3.38 -0.45
CA ALA A 99 -1.31 -2.40 -0.77
C ALA A 99 -0.69 -1.07 -1.23
N THR A 100 -1.50 -0.15 -1.74
CA THR A 100 -1.06 1.23 -1.98
C THR A 100 -0.93 1.98 -0.64
N SER A 101 -0.48 3.24 -0.69
CA SER A 101 -0.46 4.08 0.53
C SER A 101 -1.88 4.28 1.09
N GLU A 102 -2.87 4.48 0.23
CA GLU A 102 -4.27 4.64 0.62
C GLU A 102 -4.81 3.35 1.25
N GLY A 103 -4.54 2.19 0.63
CA GLY A 103 -4.93 0.91 1.22
C GLY A 103 -4.32 0.69 2.60
N HIS A 104 -3.06 1.10 2.82
CA HIS A 104 -2.47 1.04 4.16
C HIS A 104 -3.15 1.95 5.19
N GLU A 105 -3.63 3.13 4.80
CA GLU A 105 -4.42 4.00 5.69
C GLU A 105 -5.76 3.34 6.05
N GLN A 106 -6.41 2.67 5.09
CA GLN A 106 -7.63 1.90 5.32
C GLN A 106 -7.39 0.74 6.29
N ILE A 107 -6.27 -0.01 6.14
CA ILE A 107 -5.88 -1.07 7.07
C ILE A 107 -5.70 -0.52 8.48
N GLU A 108 -5.03 0.62 8.64
CA GLU A 108 -4.84 1.25 9.95
C GLU A 108 -6.18 1.67 10.59
N GLY A 109 -7.12 2.16 9.80
CA GLY A 109 -8.48 2.46 10.24
C GLY A 109 -9.24 1.23 10.73
N VAL A 110 -9.16 0.11 10.00
CA VAL A 110 -9.76 -1.17 10.40
C VAL A 110 -9.15 -1.68 11.71
N LEU A 111 -7.83 -1.63 11.84
CA LEU A 111 -7.15 -2.04 13.08
C LEU A 111 -7.53 -1.16 14.27
N ALA A 112 -7.67 0.15 14.07
CA ALA A 112 -8.13 1.05 15.12
C ALA A 112 -9.56 0.69 15.58
N ALA A 113 -10.49 0.44 14.64
CA ALA A 113 -11.85 0.04 14.96
C ALA A 113 -11.89 -1.28 15.77
N PHE A 114 -11.09 -2.26 15.39
CA PHE A 114 -11.00 -3.51 16.15
C PHE A 114 -10.42 -3.32 17.56
N ARG A 115 -9.46 -2.40 17.74
CA ARG A 115 -8.92 -2.07 19.07
C ARG A 115 -9.95 -1.41 19.97
N GLU A 116 -10.81 -0.54 19.43
CA GLU A 116 -11.92 0.05 20.19
C GLU A 116 -12.90 -1.02 20.67
N VAL A 117 -13.27 -1.96 19.80
CA VAL A 117 -14.12 -3.10 20.15
C VAL A 117 -13.45 -3.98 21.21
N ALA A 118 -12.16 -4.26 21.07
CA ALA A 118 -11.40 -5.04 22.04
C ALA A 118 -11.33 -4.35 23.42
N ALA A 119 -11.17 -3.03 23.45
CA ALA A 119 -11.20 -2.25 24.69
C ALA A 119 -12.57 -2.33 25.39
N LEU A 120 -13.67 -2.23 24.63
CA LEU A 120 -15.03 -2.41 25.16
C LEU A 120 -15.24 -3.82 25.71
N TYR A 121 -14.76 -4.84 25.00
CA TYR A 121 -14.83 -6.24 25.44
C TYR A 121 -14.04 -6.48 26.74
N ALA A 122 -12.86 -5.87 26.88
CA ALA A 122 -12.07 -5.95 28.11
C ALA A 122 -12.76 -5.27 29.31
N ILE A 123 -13.46 -4.16 29.09
CA ILE A 123 -14.28 -3.51 30.11
C ILE A 123 -15.48 -4.38 30.49
N ALA A 124 -16.11 -5.03 29.50
CA ALA A 124 -17.25 -5.92 29.73
C ALA A 124 -16.88 -7.11 30.62
N ASN A 125 -15.70 -7.69 30.40
CA ASN A 125 -15.23 -8.91 31.06
C ASN A 125 -14.25 -8.65 32.22
N ARG A 126 -14.33 -7.48 32.86
CA ARG A 126 -13.52 -7.17 34.05
C ARG A 126 -13.89 -8.11 35.22
N PRO A 127 -12.91 -8.75 35.88
CA PRO A 127 -13.17 -9.71 36.96
C PRO A 127 -13.80 -9.06 38.21
N ASP A 128 -13.64 -7.75 38.36
CA ASP A 128 -14.18 -6.90 39.42
C ASP A 128 -15.59 -6.37 39.12
N ARG A 129 -16.17 -6.69 37.96
CA ARG A 129 -17.53 -6.24 37.62
C ARG A 129 -18.54 -7.01 38.47
N PRO A 130 -19.41 -6.33 39.25
CA PRO A 130 -20.48 -7.01 39.97
C PRO A 130 -21.37 -7.73 38.96
N ALA A 131 -21.70 -8.99 39.25
CA ALA A 131 -22.66 -9.76 38.45
C ALA A 131 -23.92 -8.90 38.26
N ALA A 132 -24.40 -8.81 37.02
CA ALA A 132 -25.65 -8.13 36.74
C ALA A 132 -26.71 -8.68 37.71
N PRO A 133 -27.51 -7.82 38.37
CA PRO A 133 -28.52 -8.30 39.29
C PRO A 133 -29.38 -9.32 38.53
N ALA A 134 -29.49 -10.53 39.08
CA ALA A 134 -30.41 -11.53 38.56
C ALA A 134 -31.78 -10.84 38.52
N GLY A 135 -32.33 -10.66 37.31
CA GLY A 135 -33.67 -10.13 37.18
C GLY A 135 -34.60 -11.11 37.88
N ASP A 136 -35.21 -10.67 38.97
CA ASP A 136 -36.28 -11.40 39.64
C ASP A 136 -37.47 -11.45 38.66
N GLY A 137 -37.62 -12.59 37.98
CA GLY A 137 -38.75 -12.95 37.13
C GLY A 137 -39.53 -14.11 37.73
#